data_AF-A0A920U634-F1
#
_entry.id   AF-A0A920U634-F1
#
_cell.length_a   1.000
_cell.length_b   1.000
_cell.length_c   1.000
_cell.angle_alpha   90.00
_cell.angle_beta   90.00
_cell.angle_gamma   90.00
#
_symmetry.space_group_name_H-M   'P 1'
#
loop_
_entity.id
_entity.type
_entity.pdbx_description
1 polymer ?
#
loop_
_entity_poly.entity_id
_entity_poly.type
_entity_poly.pdbx_seq_one_letter_code
_entity_poly.pdbx_strand_id
1 'polypeptide(L)'
;MGYASNARSDHGYGLSYYTGIWSTFEDYQLDHYQRGHGTWITPDNTGYEQPLCPVGTVARDNWPERGPSYRDVFQTIEGGPGYWGNTRFPDRQMKYRLNAVTDCYTSQTSSPGWNWGGTSNLENQAGLAQLSNRLLYPPDGMTFRRGADGKFLGQAWMTLPLTLDNSQTSTVGTNNWTLFLNAANYSGPTVYMTPEGWNRITDGYAPAEGRGLDTLFTNSTFRSLADEIGRIRSHEGE
;
A
#
# COMPACT_ATOMS: atom_id res chain seq x y z
N MET A 1 25.59 -7.42 -2.79
CA MET A 1 25.54 -7.37 -4.26
C MET A 1 24.80 -8.61 -4.73
N GLY A 2 23.58 -8.46 -5.23
CA GLY A 2 22.80 -9.55 -5.82
C GLY A 2 22.64 -9.27 -7.30
N TYR A 3 23.09 -10.19 -8.15
CA TYR A 3 22.91 -10.09 -9.60
C TYR A 3 21.50 -10.56 -9.97
N ALA A 4 20.83 -9.84 -10.87
CA ALA A 4 19.59 -10.28 -11.49
C ALA A 4 19.88 -11.52 -12.36
N SER A 5 19.15 -12.60 -12.13
CA SER A 5 19.15 -13.79 -12.98
C SER A 5 17.74 -13.99 -13.54
N ASN A 6 17.62 -14.56 -14.74
CA ASN A 6 16.35 -14.90 -15.39
C ASN A 6 15.57 -16.04 -14.69
N ALA A 7 16.02 -16.53 -13.54
CA ALA A 7 15.26 -17.46 -12.71
C ALA A 7 14.26 -16.66 -11.85
N ARG A 8 13.03 -17.18 -11.68
CA ARG A 8 12.08 -16.71 -10.64
C ARG A 8 12.88 -16.57 -9.35
N SER A 9 12.98 -15.38 -8.78
CA SER A 9 13.82 -15.18 -7.61
C SER A 9 13.32 -16.06 -6.45
N ASP A 10 14.22 -16.83 -5.82
CA ASP A 10 13.93 -17.57 -4.57
C ASP A 10 13.66 -16.63 -3.37
N HIS A 11 13.64 -15.33 -3.62
CA HIS A 11 13.49 -14.23 -2.68
C HIS A 11 12.55 -13.19 -3.29
N GLY A 12 12.12 -12.17 -2.54
CA GLY A 12 11.21 -11.12 -3.06
C GLY A 12 9.75 -11.29 -2.64
N TYR A 13 9.38 -12.42 -2.03
CA TYR A 13 8.02 -12.73 -1.56
C TYR A 13 7.44 -11.79 -0.51
N GLY A 14 8.22 -10.85 0.02
CA GLY A 14 7.76 -9.98 1.08
C GLY A 14 8.86 -9.20 1.76
N LEU A 15 8.45 -8.30 2.64
CA LEU A 15 9.33 -7.51 3.50
C LEU A 15 8.75 -7.48 4.91
N SER A 16 9.62 -7.40 5.91
CA SER A 16 9.21 -7.28 7.31
C SER A 16 10.14 -6.37 8.08
N TYR A 17 9.59 -5.56 8.98
CA TYR A 17 10.36 -4.71 9.89
C TYR A 17 9.55 -4.36 11.13
N TYR A 18 10.23 -3.81 12.12
CA TYR A 18 9.61 -3.24 13.31
C TYR A 18 9.74 -1.73 13.29
N THR A 19 8.68 -1.04 13.67
CA THR A 19 8.65 0.41 13.82
C THR A 19 8.28 0.77 15.25
N GLY A 20 9.04 1.70 15.83
CA GLY A 20 8.69 2.27 17.14
C GLY A 20 7.45 3.14 17.01
N ILE A 21 6.50 2.97 17.92
CA ILE A 21 5.26 3.74 17.96
C ILE A 21 5.43 4.91 18.94
N TRP A 22 5.42 6.13 18.40
CA TRP A 22 5.68 7.37 19.14
C TRP A 22 4.46 8.29 19.12
N SER A 23 4.41 9.27 20.02
CA SER A 23 3.48 10.39 19.93
C SER A 23 4.28 11.66 19.61
N THR A 24 3.92 12.34 18.53
CA THR A 24 4.52 13.62 18.13
C THR A 24 3.86 14.82 18.82
N PHE A 25 2.58 14.69 19.19
CA PHE A 25 1.80 15.79 19.77
C PHE A 25 1.51 15.51 21.24
N GLU A 26 1.80 16.50 22.09
CA GLU A 26 1.39 16.46 23.49
C GLU A 26 -0.11 16.70 23.61
N ASP A 27 -0.64 17.71 22.89
CA ASP A 27 -2.00 18.19 23.08
C ASP A 27 -2.97 18.04 21.91
N TYR A 28 -2.62 18.60 20.76
CA TYR A 28 -3.49 18.56 19.60
C TYR A 28 -2.65 18.28 18.37
N GLN A 29 -3.12 17.36 17.53
CA GLN A 29 -2.57 17.16 16.20
C GLN A 29 -2.92 18.37 15.34
N LEU A 30 -1.94 18.89 14.59
CA LEU A 30 -2.18 19.94 13.61
C LEU A 30 -3.10 19.41 12.50
N ASP A 31 -4.02 20.26 12.05
CA ASP A 31 -4.92 19.91 10.97
C ASP A 31 -4.13 19.57 9.69
N HIS A 32 -4.58 18.54 8.99
CA HIS A 32 -3.93 17.97 7.81
C HIS A 32 -2.44 17.57 7.97
N TYR A 33 -1.94 17.41 9.20
CA TYR A 33 -0.57 16.96 9.43
C TYR A 33 -0.33 15.56 8.89
N GLN A 34 0.77 15.39 8.17
CA GLN A 34 1.18 14.11 7.64
C GLN A 34 2.67 13.83 7.88
N ARG A 35 2.91 12.72 8.59
CA ARG A 35 4.20 12.05 8.74
C ARG A 35 3.93 10.55 8.90
N GLY A 36 4.24 9.77 7.88
CA GLY A 36 4.07 8.32 7.87
C GLY A 36 5.38 7.56 7.73
N HIS A 37 5.51 6.46 8.45
CA HIS A 37 6.58 5.47 8.25
C HIS A 37 5.94 4.22 7.68
N GLY A 38 6.33 3.81 6.48
CA GLY A 38 5.58 2.81 5.75
C GLY A 38 6.37 2.07 4.69
N THR A 39 5.62 1.30 3.90
CA THR A 39 6.15 0.59 2.75
C THR A 39 6.03 1.40 1.47
N TRP A 40 6.82 1.04 0.48
CA TRP A 40 6.61 1.40 -0.91
C TRP A 40 6.89 0.19 -1.80
N ILE A 41 5.99 -0.79 -1.76
CA ILE A 41 6.15 -2.03 -2.53
C ILE A 41 5.56 -1.82 -3.91
N THR A 42 6.39 -1.91 -4.94
CA THR A 42 5.99 -1.86 -6.34
C THR A 42 6.32 -3.18 -7.04
N PRO A 43 5.61 -3.55 -8.12
CA PRO A 43 5.98 -4.69 -8.94
C PRO A 43 7.30 -4.42 -9.68
N ASP A 44 8.19 -5.41 -9.75
CA ASP A 44 9.51 -5.24 -10.36
C ASP A 44 9.44 -5.12 -11.89
N ASN A 45 9.28 -3.88 -12.34
CA ASN A 45 9.32 -3.48 -13.74
C ASN A 45 10.65 -2.79 -14.08
N THR A 46 11.75 -3.20 -13.44
CA THR A 46 13.09 -2.65 -13.73
C THR A 46 13.46 -2.87 -15.20
N GLY A 47 13.86 -1.80 -15.88
CA GLY A 47 14.21 -1.82 -17.31
C GLY A 47 13.01 -1.92 -18.27
N TYR A 48 11.77 -1.87 -17.77
CA TYR A 48 10.59 -1.77 -18.62
C TYR A 48 10.27 -0.30 -18.92
N GLU A 49 10.25 0.06 -20.20
CA GLU A 49 10.12 1.46 -20.66
C GLU A 49 8.75 1.79 -21.28
N GLN A 50 7.89 0.77 -21.49
CA GLN A 50 6.54 1.01 -21.99
C GLN A 50 5.67 1.61 -20.89
N PRO A 51 4.70 2.46 -21.24
CA PRO A 51 3.84 3.11 -20.26
C PRO A 51 2.92 2.07 -19.60
N LEU A 52 3.12 1.82 -18.31
CA LEU A 52 2.27 0.91 -17.54
C LEU A 52 0.92 1.54 -17.19
N CYS A 53 0.86 2.86 -17.12
CA CYS A 53 -0.35 3.61 -16.81
C CYS A 53 -1.12 3.98 -18.10
N PRO A 54 -2.37 3.49 -18.28
CA PRO A 54 -3.25 3.92 -19.36
C PRO A 54 -3.55 5.42 -19.30
N VAL A 55 -3.81 6.02 -20.46
CA VAL A 55 -4.33 7.40 -20.57
C VAL A 55 -5.68 7.49 -19.85
N GLY A 56 -5.90 8.58 -19.11
CA GLY A 56 -7.09 8.75 -18.26
C GLY A 56 -6.86 8.42 -16.79
N THR A 57 -5.70 7.83 -16.45
CA THR A 57 -5.32 7.61 -15.04
C THR A 57 -4.63 8.85 -14.46
N VAL A 58 -4.76 9.04 -13.15
CA VAL A 58 -4.23 10.24 -12.47
C VAL A 58 -2.74 10.41 -12.72
N ALA A 59 -1.94 9.36 -12.52
CA ALA A 59 -0.49 9.43 -12.72
C ALA A 59 -0.12 9.70 -14.18
N ARG A 60 -0.79 9.03 -15.14
CA ARG A 60 -0.50 9.18 -16.56
C ARG A 60 -0.76 10.60 -17.07
N ASP A 61 -1.84 11.21 -16.61
CA ASP A 61 -2.31 12.48 -17.17
C ASP A 61 -1.67 13.69 -16.46
N ASN A 62 -1.21 13.53 -15.21
CA ASN A 62 -0.75 14.65 -14.40
C ASN A 62 0.74 14.62 -14.04
N TRP A 63 1.41 13.46 -14.13
CA TRP A 63 2.80 13.30 -13.67
C TRP A 63 3.75 12.86 -14.80
N PRO A 64 3.95 13.69 -15.84
CA PRO A 64 4.81 13.35 -16.97
C PRO A 64 6.26 13.03 -16.56
N GLU A 65 6.73 13.57 -15.43
CA GLU A 65 8.04 13.29 -14.87
C GLU A 65 8.23 11.85 -14.38
N ARG A 66 7.14 11.09 -14.18
CA ARG A 66 7.17 9.65 -13.86
C ARG A 66 7.21 8.77 -15.11
N GLY A 67 7.09 9.37 -16.29
CA GLY A 67 7.27 8.69 -17.56
C GLY A 67 8.73 8.27 -17.83
N PRO A 68 8.96 7.47 -18.89
CA PRO A 68 7.96 6.96 -19.82
C PRO A 68 7.16 5.77 -19.27
N SER A 69 7.69 5.04 -18.29
CA SER A 69 7.10 3.77 -17.83
C SER A 69 6.06 3.89 -16.72
N TYR A 70 6.14 4.92 -15.87
CA TYR A 70 5.26 5.08 -14.69
C TYR A 70 5.36 3.95 -13.67
N ARG A 71 6.44 3.14 -13.73
CA ARG A 71 6.60 1.91 -12.93
C ARG A 71 6.59 2.12 -11.41
N ASP A 72 6.98 3.29 -10.94
CA ASP A 72 7.05 3.63 -9.51
C ASP A 72 5.72 4.09 -8.93
N VAL A 73 4.73 4.37 -9.80
CA VAL A 73 3.38 4.84 -9.44
C VAL A 73 2.26 3.99 -10.05
N PHE A 74 2.61 2.95 -10.83
CA PHE A 74 1.66 2.03 -11.46
C PHE A 74 0.81 1.32 -10.41
N GLN A 75 1.48 0.66 -9.45
CA GLN A 75 0.87 0.00 -8.31
C GLN A 75 1.79 0.10 -7.09
N THR A 76 1.21 0.38 -5.94
CA THR A 76 1.96 0.50 -4.69
C THR A 76 1.22 -0.15 -3.53
N ILE A 77 1.98 -0.81 -2.65
CA ILE A 77 1.55 -1.08 -1.27
C ILE A 77 2.30 -0.14 -0.35
N GLU A 78 1.51 0.69 0.29
CA GLU A 78 1.90 1.86 1.05
C GLU A 78 1.35 1.81 2.48
N GLY A 79 1.72 2.84 3.23
CA GLY A 79 1.22 3.06 4.57
C GLY A 79 2.02 2.33 5.63
N GLY A 80 1.66 2.65 6.87
CA GLY A 80 2.22 2.11 8.09
C GLY A 80 1.82 3.01 9.26
N PRO A 81 2.53 2.93 10.39
CA PRO A 81 2.30 3.83 11.52
C PRO A 81 2.67 5.28 11.18
N GLY A 82 1.76 6.21 11.47
CA GLY A 82 1.97 7.63 11.18
C GLY A 82 0.79 8.53 11.51
N TYR A 83 0.97 9.80 11.18
CA TYR A 83 -0.08 10.79 11.06
C TYR A 83 -0.35 11.00 9.57
N TRP A 84 -1.63 11.04 9.19
CA TRP A 84 -2.05 11.07 7.80
C TRP A 84 -3.01 12.23 7.61
N GLY A 85 -2.76 13.08 6.59
CA GLY A 85 -3.40 14.39 6.48
C GLY A 85 -4.92 14.36 6.25
N ASN A 86 -5.46 13.19 5.93
CA ASN A 86 -6.89 12.93 5.73
C ASN A 86 -7.54 12.18 6.90
N THR A 87 -6.89 12.10 8.06
CA THR A 87 -7.45 11.44 9.25
C THR A 87 -8.68 12.21 9.72
N ARG A 88 -9.84 11.55 9.74
CA ARG A 88 -11.12 12.14 10.15
C ARG A 88 -11.21 12.35 11.65
N PHE A 89 -10.59 11.46 12.44
CA PHE A 89 -10.56 11.55 13.90
C PHE A 89 -9.10 11.64 14.39
N PRO A 90 -8.48 12.83 14.37
CA PRO A 90 -7.11 13.02 14.83
C PRO A 90 -6.88 12.48 16.25
N ASP A 91 -5.70 11.95 16.52
CA ASP A 91 -5.28 11.53 17.87
C ASP A 91 -3.84 12.00 18.11
N ARG A 92 -3.50 12.27 19.37
CA ARG A 92 -2.13 12.59 19.79
C ARG A 92 -1.17 11.44 19.48
N GLN A 93 -1.68 10.21 19.52
CA GLN A 93 -0.98 8.99 19.14
C GLN A 93 -1.13 8.72 17.64
N MET A 94 -0.02 8.40 16.96
CA MET A 94 -0.05 7.98 15.55
C MET A 94 -1.03 6.81 15.33
N LYS A 95 -1.52 6.64 14.11
CA LYS A 95 -2.37 5.51 13.70
C LYS A 95 -1.64 4.65 12.68
N TYR A 96 -2.00 3.38 12.59
CA TYR A 96 -1.61 2.55 11.46
C TYR A 96 -2.60 2.75 10.31
N ARG A 97 -2.07 3.15 9.14
CA ARG A 97 -2.80 3.15 7.88
C ARG A 97 -2.20 2.15 6.93
N LEU A 98 -3.05 1.57 6.12
CA LEU A 98 -2.68 0.80 4.95
C LEU A 98 -3.11 1.68 3.79
N ASN A 99 -2.31 1.70 2.74
CA ASN A 99 -2.73 2.28 1.49
C ASN A 99 -2.34 1.32 0.37
N ALA A 100 -3.24 1.06 -0.56
CA ALA A 100 -2.95 0.30 -1.75
C ALA A 100 -3.42 1.09 -2.97
N VAL A 101 -2.49 1.39 -3.85
CA VAL A 101 -2.76 2.00 -5.15
C VAL A 101 -2.74 0.88 -6.18
N THR A 102 -3.89 0.59 -6.77
CA THR A 102 -4.01 -0.51 -7.75
C THR A 102 -3.95 -0.04 -9.20
N ASP A 103 -4.14 1.27 -9.43
CA ASP A 103 -4.51 1.79 -10.74
C ASP A 103 -3.96 3.21 -11.01
N CYS A 104 -2.63 3.39 -10.86
CA CYS A 104 -1.97 4.65 -11.24
C CYS A 104 -2.52 5.88 -10.52
N TYR A 105 -2.77 5.74 -9.21
CA TYR A 105 -3.33 6.75 -8.30
C TYR A 105 -4.73 7.25 -8.67
N THR A 106 -5.42 6.59 -9.59
CA THR A 106 -6.83 6.87 -9.87
C THR A 106 -7.71 6.49 -8.68
N SER A 107 -7.33 5.41 -7.99
CA SER A 107 -7.89 4.94 -6.74
C SER A 107 -6.83 4.78 -5.66
N GLN A 108 -7.30 4.87 -4.41
CA GLN A 108 -6.50 4.58 -3.23
C GLN A 108 -7.38 3.88 -2.19
N THR A 109 -7.09 2.62 -1.90
CA THR A 109 -7.81 1.82 -0.90
C THR A 109 -7.08 1.86 0.42
N SER A 110 -7.76 2.27 1.50
CA SER A 110 -7.12 2.47 2.82
C SER A 110 -7.56 1.48 3.90
N SER A 111 -8.67 0.79 3.66
CA SER A 111 -9.22 -0.27 4.51
C SER A 111 -10.25 -1.09 3.73
N PRO A 112 -10.64 -2.28 4.22
CA PRO A 112 -11.65 -3.09 3.58
C PRO A 112 -12.95 -2.29 3.42
N GLY A 113 -13.27 -1.99 2.18
CA GLY A 113 -14.47 -1.27 1.80
C GLY A 113 -14.40 0.26 1.87
N TRP A 114 -13.23 0.87 2.08
CA TRP A 114 -13.11 2.33 2.11
C TRP A 114 -11.85 2.85 1.43
N ASN A 115 -12.04 4.00 0.80
CA ASN A 115 -10.96 4.74 0.17
C ASN A 115 -10.15 5.57 1.14
N TRP A 116 -9.04 6.12 0.64
CA TRP A 116 -8.24 7.12 1.33
C TRP A 116 -9.14 8.26 1.84
N GLY A 117 -9.17 8.46 3.16
CA GLY A 117 -9.96 9.48 3.84
C GLY A 117 -11.31 9.01 4.35
N GLY A 118 -11.61 7.71 4.24
CA GLY A 118 -12.86 7.14 4.76
C GLY A 118 -14.10 7.55 3.99
N THR A 119 -13.96 7.87 2.70
CA THR A 119 -15.08 8.00 1.76
C THR A 119 -15.43 6.61 1.21
N SER A 120 -16.73 6.31 1.13
CA SER A 120 -17.22 5.07 0.51
C SER A 120 -17.54 5.36 -0.95
N ASN A 121 -16.71 4.87 -1.87
CA ASN A 121 -16.99 4.79 -3.30
C ASN A 121 -16.78 3.34 -3.79
N LEU A 122 -17.28 2.40 -2.98
CA LEU A 122 -17.20 0.95 -3.14
C LEU A 122 -17.64 0.41 -4.51
N GLU A 123 -18.39 1.19 -5.28
CA GLU A 123 -19.06 0.74 -6.49
C GLU A 123 -18.10 0.15 -7.52
N ASN A 124 -16.80 0.48 -7.48
CA ASN A 124 -15.82 -0.05 -8.42
C ASN A 124 -14.42 -0.21 -7.82
N GLN A 125 -14.22 -0.50 -6.53
CA GLN A 125 -12.87 -0.61 -5.92
C GLN A 125 -12.74 -1.79 -4.96
N ALA A 126 -12.94 -3.00 -5.49
CA ALA A 126 -12.62 -4.23 -4.78
C ALA A 126 -11.11 -4.50 -4.83
N GLY A 127 -10.54 -4.93 -3.72
CA GLY A 127 -9.15 -5.35 -3.68
C GLY A 127 -8.71 -5.77 -2.28
N LEU A 128 -9.07 -5.03 -1.23
CA LEU A 128 -8.64 -5.37 0.12
C LEU A 128 -9.65 -6.25 0.86
N ALA A 129 -9.30 -7.51 1.06
CA ALA A 129 -10.11 -8.50 1.76
C ALA A 129 -9.59 -8.74 3.18
N GLN A 130 -10.49 -8.74 4.17
CA GLN A 130 -10.13 -8.98 5.57
C GLN A 130 -9.99 -10.48 5.84
N LEU A 131 -8.86 -10.87 6.46
CA LEU A 131 -8.57 -12.23 6.91
C LEU A 131 -8.78 -12.42 8.41
N SER A 132 -8.44 -11.40 9.20
CA SER A 132 -8.48 -11.54 10.65
C SER A 132 -9.90 -11.66 11.19
N ASN A 133 -10.10 -12.62 12.08
CA ASN A 133 -11.30 -12.77 12.90
C ASN A 133 -11.17 -12.10 14.29
N ARG A 134 -10.02 -11.48 14.59
CA ARG A 134 -9.72 -10.85 15.89
C ARG A 134 -9.37 -9.37 15.80
N LEU A 135 -9.21 -8.86 14.58
CA LEU A 135 -8.90 -7.48 14.29
C LEU A 135 -9.84 -6.99 13.20
N LEU A 136 -10.57 -5.91 13.49
CA LEU A 136 -11.35 -5.18 12.49
C LEU A 136 -10.52 -4.00 12.02
N TYR A 137 -10.37 -3.86 10.70
CA TYR A 137 -9.61 -2.74 10.13
C TYR A 137 -10.53 -1.52 9.96
N PRO A 138 -10.34 -0.45 10.75
CA PRO A 138 -11.26 0.69 10.73
C PRO A 138 -10.98 1.61 9.52
N PRO A 139 -12.01 2.32 9.02
CA PRO A 139 -11.87 3.26 7.89
C PRO A 139 -10.93 4.43 8.16
N ASP A 140 -10.72 4.77 9.44
CA ASP A 140 -9.89 5.89 9.86
C ASP A 140 -8.51 5.49 10.41
N GLY A 141 -8.08 4.25 10.16
CA GLY A 141 -6.79 3.71 10.60
C GLY A 141 -6.82 3.15 12.03
N MET A 142 -6.02 2.12 12.28
CA MET A 142 -5.97 1.46 13.59
C MET A 142 -5.25 2.33 14.61
N THR A 143 -5.81 2.40 15.81
CA THR A 143 -5.26 3.17 16.90
C THR A 143 -4.29 2.33 17.72
N PHE A 144 -3.31 3.00 18.33
CA PHE A 144 -2.50 2.42 19.39
C PHE A 144 -2.93 2.98 20.74
N ARG A 145 -2.56 2.28 21.80
CA ARG A 145 -2.67 2.83 23.15
C ARG A 145 -1.81 4.09 23.25
N ARG A 146 -2.38 5.19 23.73
CA ARG A 146 -1.65 6.43 24.02
C ARG A 146 -0.53 6.16 25.04
N GLY A 147 0.61 6.84 24.87
CA GLY A 147 1.81 6.57 25.68
C GLY A 147 2.46 5.23 25.32
N ALA A 148 2.49 4.90 24.03
CA ALA A 148 3.21 3.72 23.55
C ALA A 148 4.74 3.85 23.74
N ASP A 149 5.25 5.07 23.85
CA ASP A 149 6.63 5.42 24.25
C ASP A 149 7.73 4.60 23.57
N GLY A 150 7.60 4.38 22.26
CA GLY A 150 8.59 3.66 21.46
C GLY A 150 8.42 2.15 21.45
N LYS A 151 7.35 1.60 22.03
CA LYS A 151 6.99 0.19 21.86
C LYS A 151 6.83 -0.14 20.38
N PHE A 152 7.24 -1.35 20.02
CA PHE A 152 7.32 -1.76 18.63
C PHE A 152 6.01 -2.35 18.11
N LEU A 153 5.68 -1.97 16.88
CA LEU A 153 4.81 -2.75 16.00
C LEU A 153 5.70 -3.45 14.96
N GLY A 154 5.58 -4.77 14.87
CA GLY A 154 6.08 -5.53 13.73
C GLY A 154 5.07 -5.51 12.61
N GLN A 155 5.52 -5.26 11.38
CA GLN A 155 4.72 -5.45 10.18
C GLN A 155 5.47 -6.31 9.17
N ALA A 156 4.73 -7.14 8.44
CA ALA A 156 5.25 -7.85 7.29
C ALA A 156 4.22 -7.87 6.17
N TRP A 157 4.67 -7.59 4.95
CA TRP A 157 3.90 -7.88 3.74
C TRP A 157 4.50 -9.11 3.09
N MET A 158 3.68 -10.13 2.84
CA MET A 158 4.12 -11.36 2.18
C MET A 158 3.09 -11.80 1.14
N THR A 159 3.54 -12.30 0.00
CA THR A 159 2.64 -12.92 -0.98
C THR A 159 2.33 -14.35 -0.54
N LEU A 160 1.04 -14.67 -0.54
CA LEU A 160 0.51 -15.99 -0.20
C LEU A 160 -0.32 -16.54 -1.36
N PRO A 161 -0.46 -17.88 -1.48
CA PRO A 161 -1.35 -18.51 -2.44
C PRO A 161 -2.74 -18.69 -1.83
N LEU A 162 -3.48 -17.60 -1.58
CA LEU A 162 -4.81 -17.65 -0.93
C LEU A 162 -5.95 -17.88 -1.91
N THR A 163 -5.72 -17.68 -3.20
CA THR A 163 -6.68 -17.89 -4.28
C THR A 163 -6.22 -19.00 -5.23
N LEU A 164 -7.17 -19.62 -5.93
CA LEU A 164 -6.88 -20.67 -6.90
C LEU A 164 -6.20 -20.09 -8.14
N ASP A 165 -5.23 -20.83 -8.67
CA ASP A 165 -4.62 -20.53 -9.95
C ASP A 165 -5.58 -20.92 -11.09
N ASN A 166 -6.07 -19.91 -11.80
CA ASN A 166 -6.93 -20.06 -12.97
C ASN A 166 -6.26 -19.52 -14.25
N SER A 167 -4.93 -19.59 -14.34
CA SER A 167 -4.14 -19.08 -15.47
C SER A 167 -4.51 -19.66 -16.83
N GLN A 168 -5.22 -20.79 -16.88
CA GLN A 168 -5.76 -21.36 -18.13
C GLN A 168 -6.94 -20.58 -18.70
N THR A 169 -7.65 -19.81 -17.87
CA THR A 169 -8.89 -19.11 -18.23
C THR A 169 -8.88 -17.62 -17.87
N SER A 170 -7.78 -17.13 -17.31
CA SER A 170 -7.66 -15.76 -16.80
C SER A 170 -6.23 -15.24 -16.89
N THR A 171 -6.09 -13.94 -17.13
CA THR A 171 -4.82 -13.19 -17.05
C THR A 171 -4.49 -12.75 -15.62
N VAL A 172 -5.39 -13.01 -14.65
CA VAL A 172 -5.20 -12.68 -13.24
C VAL A 172 -4.11 -13.56 -12.64
N GLY A 173 -3.10 -12.93 -12.04
CA GLY A 173 -2.02 -13.64 -11.36
C GLY A 173 -2.46 -14.27 -10.03
N THR A 174 -1.50 -14.87 -9.31
CA THR A 174 -1.78 -15.66 -8.09
C THR A 174 -1.26 -15.01 -6.80
N ASN A 175 -0.59 -13.86 -6.89
CA ASN A 175 0.03 -13.23 -5.72
C ASN A 175 -1.01 -12.51 -4.87
N ASN A 176 -1.26 -13.06 -3.68
CA ASN A 176 -2.10 -12.42 -2.67
C ASN A 176 -1.20 -11.71 -1.66
N TRP A 177 -0.91 -10.44 -1.88
CA TRP A 177 -0.11 -9.64 -0.93
C TRP A 177 -0.88 -9.50 0.37
N THR A 178 -0.32 -10.04 1.45
CA THR A 178 -0.96 -10.20 2.75
C THR A 178 -0.18 -9.45 3.82
N LEU A 179 -0.89 -8.61 4.59
CA LEU A 179 -0.34 -7.90 5.72
C LEU A 179 -0.40 -8.77 6.98
N PHE A 180 0.71 -8.86 7.68
CA PHE A 180 0.85 -9.42 9.01
C PHE A 180 1.26 -8.33 9.98
N LEU A 181 0.66 -8.35 11.16
CA LEU A 181 1.04 -7.48 12.26
C LEU A 181 1.49 -8.31 13.46
N ASN A 182 2.46 -7.78 14.20
CA ASN A 182 2.94 -8.35 15.46
C ASN A 182 3.05 -7.25 16.53
N ALA A 183 2.23 -7.36 17.56
CA ALA A 183 2.14 -6.46 18.70
C ALA A 183 1.87 -7.27 19.98
N ALA A 184 1.96 -6.62 21.14
CA ALA A 184 1.76 -7.29 22.43
C ALA A 184 0.37 -7.97 22.58
N ASN A 185 -0.65 -7.47 21.89
CA ASN A 185 -2.03 -7.97 21.96
C ASN A 185 -2.54 -8.58 20.64
N TYR A 186 -1.69 -8.70 19.61
CA TYR A 186 -2.08 -9.24 18.31
C TYR A 186 -0.88 -9.82 17.56
N SER A 187 -1.01 -11.01 16.98
CA SER A 187 0.00 -11.57 16.08
C SER A 187 -0.68 -12.41 15.00
N GLY A 188 -0.50 -12.05 13.73
CA GLY A 188 -1.06 -12.80 12.61
C GLY A 188 -1.43 -11.96 11.38
N PRO A 189 -2.03 -12.61 10.36
CA PRO A 189 -2.47 -11.94 9.14
C PRO A 189 -3.69 -11.04 9.42
N THR A 190 -3.80 -9.91 8.73
CA THR A 190 -4.88 -8.94 8.93
C THR A 190 -5.80 -8.88 7.72
N VAL A 191 -5.22 -8.54 6.57
CA VAL A 191 -5.89 -8.34 5.28
C VAL A 191 -4.98 -8.82 4.15
N TYR A 192 -5.55 -9.08 2.98
CA TYR A 192 -4.79 -9.26 1.76
C TYR A 192 -5.40 -8.47 0.61
N MET A 193 -4.57 -8.11 -0.36
CA MET A 193 -5.02 -7.59 -1.65
C MET A 193 -5.31 -8.76 -2.60
N THR A 194 -6.53 -8.83 -3.11
CA THR A 194 -6.95 -9.84 -4.07
C THR A 194 -6.22 -9.61 -5.40
N PRO A 195 -5.84 -10.69 -6.11
CA PRO A 195 -5.19 -10.58 -7.41
C PRO A 195 -6.00 -9.78 -8.44
N GLU A 196 -7.32 -9.90 -8.41
CA GLU A 196 -8.24 -9.18 -9.30
C GLU A 196 -8.15 -7.66 -9.11
N GLY A 197 -7.92 -7.20 -7.87
CA GLY A 197 -7.74 -5.79 -7.56
C GLY A 197 -6.53 -5.21 -8.28
N TRP A 198 -5.42 -5.95 -8.32
CA TRP A 198 -4.22 -5.56 -9.07
C TRP A 198 -4.42 -5.72 -10.59
N ASN A 199 -5.04 -6.81 -11.02
CA ASN A 199 -5.11 -7.14 -12.45
C ASN A 199 -6.00 -6.17 -13.25
N ARG A 200 -7.02 -5.59 -12.61
CA ARG A 200 -8.04 -4.78 -13.28
C ARG A 200 -7.51 -3.66 -14.17
N ILE A 201 -6.48 -2.90 -13.75
CA ILE A 201 -5.94 -1.81 -14.59
C ILE A 201 -5.31 -2.34 -15.90
N THR A 202 -4.97 -3.62 -15.94
CA THR A 202 -4.32 -4.26 -17.10
C THR A 202 -5.31 -4.75 -18.15
N ASP A 203 -6.60 -4.82 -17.81
CA ASP A 203 -7.64 -5.33 -18.71
C ASP A 203 -7.74 -4.48 -19.99
N GLY A 204 -7.56 -5.13 -21.14
CA GLY A 204 -7.52 -4.46 -22.45
C GLY A 204 -6.32 -3.53 -22.69
N TYR A 205 -5.31 -3.52 -21.80
CA TYR A 205 -4.14 -2.63 -21.92
C TYR A 205 -2.82 -3.42 -21.98
N ALA A 206 -2.42 -3.77 -23.21
CA ALA A 206 -1.26 -4.62 -23.49
C ALA A 206 0.07 -4.21 -22.80
N PRO A 207 0.42 -2.92 -22.63
CA PRO A 207 1.64 -2.56 -21.91
C PRO A 207 1.68 -3.00 -20.43
N ALA A 208 0.52 -3.17 -19.78
CA ALA A 208 0.46 -3.53 -18.36
C ALA A 208 0.14 -5.02 -18.11
N GLU A 209 -0.20 -5.79 -19.14
CA GLU A 209 -0.55 -7.21 -19.01
C GLU A 209 0.59 -8.01 -18.36
N GLY A 210 0.29 -8.73 -17.28
CA GLY A 210 1.26 -9.51 -16.52
C GLY A 210 2.33 -8.68 -15.78
N ARG A 211 2.13 -7.36 -15.65
CA ARG A 211 3.09 -6.44 -14.98
C ARG A 211 2.67 -6.02 -13.57
N GLY A 212 1.48 -6.43 -13.14
CA GLY A 212 0.92 -6.10 -11.83
C GLY A 212 1.49 -6.91 -10.67
N LEU A 213 1.17 -6.48 -9.45
CA LEU A 213 1.53 -7.14 -8.19
C LEU A 213 0.83 -8.49 -8.00
N ASP A 214 -0.22 -8.80 -8.76
CA ASP A 214 -0.81 -10.13 -8.88
C ASP A 214 0.14 -11.14 -9.54
N THR A 215 1.05 -10.68 -10.39
CA THR A 215 1.96 -11.54 -11.16
C THR A 215 3.42 -11.37 -10.73
N LEU A 216 3.89 -10.13 -10.65
CA LEU A 216 5.27 -9.79 -10.34
C LEU A 216 5.47 -9.64 -8.84
N PHE A 217 6.66 -10.02 -8.39
CA PHE A 217 7.16 -9.71 -7.05
C PHE A 217 7.80 -8.33 -7.02
N THR A 218 8.16 -7.87 -5.82
CA THR A 218 8.93 -6.64 -5.68
C THR A 218 10.43 -6.92 -5.87
N ASN A 219 11.17 -5.90 -6.28
CA ASN A 219 12.60 -6.02 -6.49
C ASN A 219 13.30 -6.38 -5.17
N SER A 220 13.96 -7.54 -5.12
CA SER A 220 14.62 -8.01 -3.89
C SER A 220 15.84 -7.18 -3.48
N THR A 221 16.40 -6.40 -4.41
CA THR A 221 17.58 -5.57 -4.21
C THR A 221 17.21 -4.17 -3.70
N PHE A 222 16.03 -3.67 -4.07
CA PHE A 222 15.53 -2.34 -3.71
C PHE A 222 14.17 -2.46 -3.01
N ARG A 223 14.18 -2.71 -1.70
CA ARG A 223 12.97 -2.68 -0.88
C ARG A 223 12.81 -1.29 -0.27
N SER A 224 11.99 -0.48 -0.92
CA SER A 224 11.75 0.88 -0.47
C SER A 224 10.86 0.86 0.78
N LEU A 225 11.43 1.24 1.90
CA LEU A 225 10.69 1.87 2.99
C LEU A 225 10.39 3.30 2.56
N ALA A 226 9.23 3.81 2.94
CA ALA A 226 8.85 5.19 2.69
C ALA A 226 8.70 5.93 4.01
N ASP A 227 9.30 7.11 4.08
CA ASP A 227 8.96 8.15 5.03
C ASP A 227 8.18 9.22 4.28
N GLU A 228 6.87 9.28 4.51
CA GLU A 228 5.99 10.22 3.82
C GLU A 228 5.79 11.46 4.69
N ILE A 229 6.25 12.61 4.19
CA ILE A 229 6.13 13.90 4.88
C ILE A 229 5.26 14.82 4.02
N GLY A 230 4.11 15.22 4.56
CA GLY A 230 3.23 16.18 3.90
C GLY A 230 3.63 17.63 4.17
N ARG A 231 3.08 18.54 3.37
CA ARG A 231 3.16 19.98 3.61
C ARG A 231 1.87 20.45 4.26
N ILE A 232 1.97 21.18 5.36
CA ILE A 232 0.85 21.92 5.93
C ILE A 232 0.89 23.33 5.34
N ARG A 233 -0.24 23.81 4.82
CA ARG A 233 -0.39 25.24 4.52
C ARG A 233 -0.72 25.94 5.82
N SER A 234 0.14 26.82 6.30
CA SER A 234 -0.27 27.78 7.32
C SER A 234 -1.35 28.66 6.70
N HIS A 235 -2.55 28.68 7.27
CA HIS A 235 -3.51 29.72 6.92
C HIS A 235 -2.86 31.07 7.21
N GLU A 236 -2.62 31.87 6.16
CA GLU A 236 -2.54 33.32 6.34
C GLU A 236 -3.97 33.74 6.71
N GLY A 237 -4.17 34.17 7.95
CA GLY A 237 -5.46 34.66 8.40
C GLY A 237 -5.89 35.87 7.59
N GLU A 238 -7.18 35.92 7.25
CA GLU A 238 -7.87 37.19 6.94
C GLU A 238 -7.89 38.11 8.17
#